data_AF-A0AAU6WUH9-F1
#
_entry.id   AF-A0AAU6WUH9-F1
#
_cell.length_a   1.000
_cell.length_b   1.000
_cell.length_c   1.000
_cell.angle_alpha   90.00
_cell.angle_beta   90.00
_cell.angle_gamma   90.00
#
_symmetry.space_group_name_H-M   'P 1'
#
loop_
_entity.id
_entity.type
_entity.pdbx_description
1 polymer ?
#
loop_
_entity_poly.entity_id
_entity_poly.type
_entity_poly.pdbx_seq_one_letter_code
_entity_poly.pdbx_strand_id
1 'polypeptide(L)'
;MAPLMNESKYLDPETGTFTAEAMHQLFNGEISSVWKNILTAENPYRVRIPSVLRKDFLDSLLVYYHYHITEFKIPASLEVIQQIFE
;
A
#
# COMPACT_ATOMS: atom_id res chain seq x y z
N MET A 1 3.93 -9.87 -5.07
CA MET A 1 3.68 -9.53 -6.49
C MET A 1 3.26 -8.06 -6.56
N ALA A 2 3.37 -7.37 -7.69
CA ALA A 2 2.89 -5.98 -7.80
C ALA A 2 1.39 -5.96 -8.16
N PRO A 3 0.60 -4.97 -7.69
CA PRO A 3 -0.80 -4.83 -8.10
C PRO A 3 -0.98 -4.69 -9.62
N LEU A 4 -2.08 -5.23 -10.15
CA LEU A 4 -2.46 -5.07 -11.54
C LEU A 4 -3.17 -3.73 -11.75
N MET A 5 -2.59 -2.89 -12.61
CA MET A 5 -3.09 -1.55 -12.89
C MET A 5 -4.32 -1.57 -13.80
N ASN A 6 -5.30 -0.73 -13.45
CA ASN A 6 -6.43 -0.37 -14.31
C ASN A 6 -6.99 1.02 -13.89
N GLU A 7 -8.07 1.46 -14.54
CA GLU A 7 -8.68 2.78 -14.32
C GLU A 7 -9.48 2.92 -13.01
N SER A 8 -9.79 1.81 -12.34
CA SER A 8 -10.64 1.81 -11.14
C SER A 8 -9.95 2.40 -9.90
N LYS A 9 -10.70 2.88 -8.92
CA LYS A 9 -10.16 3.80 -7.90
C LYS A 9 -9.44 3.12 -6.72
N TYR A 10 -9.97 2.01 -6.20
CA TYR A 10 -9.54 1.43 -4.93
C TYR A 10 -8.72 0.18 -5.17
N LEU A 11 -7.63 -0.02 -4.44
CA LEU A 11 -6.86 -1.26 -4.53
C LEU A 11 -7.54 -2.33 -3.65
N ASP A 12 -7.89 -3.46 -4.25
CA ASP A 12 -8.30 -4.65 -3.51
C ASP A 12 -7.04 -5.44 -3.10
N PRO A 13 -6.76 -5.57 -1.79
CA PRO A 13 -5.56 -6.25 -1.31
C PRO A 13 -5.57 -7.76 -1.48
N GLU A 14 -6.73 -8.39 -1.65
CA GLU A 14 -6.84 -9.84 -1.78
C GLU A 14 -6.57 -10.26 -3.23
N THR A 15 -7.22 -9.59 -4.17
CA THR A 15 -7.05 -9.88 -5.61
C THR A 15 -5.83 -9.21 -6.21
N GLY A 16 -5.34 -8.14 -5.59
CA GLY A 16 -4.26 -7.30 -6.10
C GLY A 16 -4.65 -6.51 -7.35
N THR A 17 -5.92 -6.19 -7.51
CA THR A 17 -6.45 -5.41 -8.64
C THR A 17 -7.15 -4.15 -8.16
N PHE A 18 -7.26 -3.14 -9.02
CA PHE A 18 -8.06 -1.96 -8.68
C PHE A 18 -9.54 -2.18 -9.00
N THR A 19 -10.43 -1.77 -8.09
CA THR A 19 -11.89 -1.91 -8.11
C THR A 19 -12.61 -0.57 -7.97
N ALA A 20 -13.87 -0.51 -8.41
CA ALA A 20 -14.68 0.72 -8.37
C ALA A 20 -15.12 1.09 -6.94
N GLU A 21 -15.25 0.09 -6.07
CA GLU A 21 -15.65 0.23 -4.67
C GLU A 21 -14.52 -0.21 -3.74
N ALA A 22 -14.47 0.37 -2.55
CA ALA A 22 -13.47 0.03 -1.53
C ALA A 22 -13.83 -1.31 -0.88
N MET A 23 -12.98 -2.31 -1.04
CA MET A 23 -13.18 -3.65 -0.46
C MET A 23 -12.54 -3.81 0.93
N HIS A 24 -11.61 -2.92 1.28
CA HIS A 24 -10.87 -2.99 2.54
C HIS A 24 -10.64 -1.60 3.15
N GLN A 25 -10.83 -1.47 4.47
CA GLN A 25 -10.79 -0.19 5.18
C GLN A 25 -9.44 0.55 5.07
N LEU A 26 -8.33 -0.20 5.04
CA LEU A 26 -6.97 0.37 4.90
C LEU A 26 -6.63 0.76 3.45
N PHE A 27 -7.45 0.38 2.46
CA PHE A 27 -7.24 0.67 1.04
C PHE A 27 -8.27 1.68 0.55
N ASN A 28 -8.38 2.79 1.29
CA ASN A 28 -9.24 3.91 0.93
C ASN A 28 -8.70 4.65 -0.32
N GLY A 29 -9.41 5.72 -0.73
CA GLY A 29 -9.08 6.45 -1.95
C GLY A 29 -7.69 7.12 -1.91
N GLU A 30 -7.27 7.64 -0.76
CA GLU A 30 -5.97 8.32 -0.62
C GLU A 30 -4.83 7.30 -0.68
N ILE A 31 -4.94 6.20 0.07
CA ILE A 31 -3.95 5.13 0.09
C ILE A 31 -3.85 4.45 -1.27
N SER A 32 -4.98 4.13 -1.90
CA SER A 32 -5.00 3.56 -3.25
C SER A 32 -4.37 4.50 -4.28
N SER A 33 -4.53 5.81 -4.12
CA SER A 33 -3.87 6.81 -4.98
C SER A 33 -2.35 6.84 -4.76
N VAL A 34 -1.88 6.71 -3.52
CA VAL A 34 -0.43 6.57 -3.22
C VAL A 34 0.14 5.33 -3.92
N TRP A 35 -0.54 4.18 -3.82
CA TRP A 35 -0.17 2.97 -4.55
C TRP A 35 -0.06 3.21 -6.05
N LYS A 36 -1.10 3.76 -6.69
CA LYS A 36 -1.08 4.06 -8.12
C LYS A 36 0.09 4.97 -8.50
N ASN A 37 0.28 6.05 -7.77
CA ASN A 37 1.33 7.03 -8.05
C ASN A 37 2.73 6.39 -7.99
N ILE A 38 2.98 5.50 -7.04
CA ILE A 38 4.26 4.78 -6.93
C ILE A 38 4.42 3.78 -8.08
N LEU A 39 3.36 3.05 -8.44
CA LEU A 39 3.39 2.02 -9.49
C LEU A 39 3.54 2.61 -10.90
N THR A 40 3.03 3.84 -11.13
CA THR A 40 3.08 4.49 -12.44
C THR A 40 4.22 5.51 -12.59
N ALA A 41 4.92 5.85 -11.51
CA ALA A 41 6.03 6.79 -11.56
C ALA A 41 7.21 6.21 -12.36
N GLU A 42 7.77 7.00 -13.28
CA GLU A 42 9.02 6.67 -13.97
C GLU A 42 10.18 6.43 -12.98
N ASN A 43 10.16 7.13 -11.84
CA ASN A 43 11.09 6.93 -10.74
C ASN A 43 10.36 6.87 -9.39
N PRO A 44 9.98 5.67 -8.91
CA PRO A 44 9.21 5.49 -7.69
C PRO A 44 9.90 6.08 -6.44
N TYR A 45 11.23 6.08 -6.40
CA TYR A 45 12.01 6.62 -5.26
C TYR A 45 11.95 8.16 -5.14
N ARG A 46 11.44 8.84 -6.16
CA ARG A 46 11.19 10.29 -6.12
C ARG A 46 9.76 10.64 -5.68
N VAL A 47 8.86 9.65 -5.59
CA VAL A 47 7.49 9.88 -5.14
C VAL A 47 7.51 10.23 -3.66
N ARG A 48 7.01 11.44 -3.33
CA ARG A 48 6.92 11.90 -1.96
C ARG A 48 5.58 11.50 -1.37
N ILE A 49 5.61 10.67 -0.33
CA ILE A 49 4.42 10.32 0.44
C ILE A 49 4.22 11.38 1.54
N PRO A 50 3.06 12.07 1.59
CA PRO A 50 2.73 13.00 2.67
C PRO A 50 2.90 12.34 4.03
N SER A 51 3.49 13.03 5.01
CA SER A 51 3.79 12.45 6.34
C SER A 51 2.56 11.81 6.98
N VAL A 52 1.40 12.47 6.89
CA VAL A 52 0.13 12.00 7.43
C VAL A 52 -0.37 10.68 6.84
N LEU A 53 0.08 10.31 5.62
CA LEU A 53 -0.32 9.06 4.95
C LEU A 53 0.71 7.94 5.10
N ARG A 54 1.90 8.20 5.67
CA ARG A 54 3.00 7.21 5.66
C ARG A 54 2.69 5.98 6.50
N LYS A 55 2.08 6.17 7.67
CA LYS A 55 1.68 5.07 8.57
C LYS A 55 0.62 4.21 7.91
N ASP A 56 -0.48 4.82 7.48
CA ASP A 56 -1.59 4.12 6.82
C ASP A 56 -1.14 3.40 5.54
N PHE A 57 -0.23 4.00 4.78
CA PHE A 57 0.36 3.35 3.60
C PHE A 57 1.22 2.15 3.99
N LEU A 58 2.05 2.26 5.03
CA LEU A 58 2.83 1.13 5.55
C LEU A 58 1.92 0.00 6.01
N ASP A 59 0.85 0.30 6.75
CA ASP A 59 -0.10 -0.71 7.21
C ASP A 59 -0.78 -1.40 6.02
N SER A 60 -1.14 -0.65 4.97
CA SER A 60 -1.65 -1.23 3.73
C SER A 60 -0.62 -2.14 3.04
N LEU A 61 0.67 -1.76 3.00
CA LEU A 61 1.74 -2.58 2.44
C LEU A 61 1.87 -3.93 3.14
N LEU A 62 1.80 -3.93 4.47
CA LEU A 62 1.90 -5.15 5.27
C LEU A 62 0.73 -6.10 5.01
N VAL A 63 -0.49 -5.57 4.95
CA VAL A 63 -1.68 -6.37 4.61
C VAL A 63 -1.54 -6.94 3.20
N TYR A 64 -1.14 -6.11 2.24
CA TYR A 64 -0.95 -6.56 0.86
C TYR A 64 0.10 -7.68 0.76
N TYR A 65 1.22 -7.55 1.47
CA TYR A 65 2.25 -8.60 1.51
C TYR A 65 1.77 -9.86 2.20
N HIS A 66 0.93 -9.76 3.23
CA HIS A 66 0.33 -10.92 3.86
C HIS A 66 -0.52 -11.75 2.89
N TYR A 67 -1.26 -11.11 1.98
CA TYR A 67 -2.04 -11.81 0.95
C TYR A 67 -1.18 -12.43 -0.15
N HIS A 68 -0.10 -11.76 -0.56
CA HIS A 68 0.62 -12.12 -1.79
C HIS A 68 2.02 -12.73 -1.58
N ILE A 69 2.51 -12.81 -0.34
CA ILE A 69 3.81 -13.41 0.00
C ILE A 69 3.56 -14.52 1.03
N THR A 70 3.67 -15.77 0.59
CA THR A 70 3.53 -16.94 1.45
C THR A 70 4.54 -16.89 2.59
N GLU A 71 4.11 -17.17 3.82
CA GLU A 71 4.92 -17.11 5.04
C GLU A 71 5.50 -15.72 5.38
N PHE A 72 4.88 -14.63 4.89
CA PHE A 72 5.28 -13.29 5.29
C PHE A 72 5.15 -13.11 6.81
N LYS A 73 6.31 -12.96 7.47
CA LYS A 73 6.39 -12.63 8.89
C LYS A 73 6.64 -11.14 9.01
N ILE A 74 5.86 -10.48 9.86
CA ILE A 74 6.09 -9.09 10.21
C ILE A 74 7.49 -9.00 10.83
N PRO A 75 8.41 -8.18 10.25
CA PRO A 75 9.75 -8.05 10.81
C PRO A 75 9.68 -7.50 12.24
N ALA A 76 10.46 -8.04 13.16
CA ALA A 76 10.56 -7.47 14.52
C ALA A 76 11.07 -6.01 14.51
N SER A 77 11.80 -5.61 13.47
CA SER A 77 12.24 -4.23 13.25
C SER A 77 11.11 -3.29 12.78
N LEU A 78 9.91 -3.79 12.50
CA LEU A 78 8.79 -2.95 12.07
C LEU A 78 8.37 -1.97 13.17
N GLU A 79 8.41 -2.37 14.44
CA GLU A 79 8.15 -1.46 15.57
C GLU A 79 9.12 -0.28 15.57
N VAL A 80 10.39 -0.52 15.27
CA VAL A 80 11.40 0.55 15.16
C VAL A 80 11.12 1.48 13.98
N ILE A 81 10.61 0.96 12.86
CA ILE A 81 10.21 1.77 11.70
C ILE A 81 8.97 2.62 12.02
N GLN A 82 8.01 2.08 12.77
CA GLN A 82 6.81 2.83 13.19
C GLN A 82 7.16 4.02 14.10
N GLN A 83 8.18 3.88 14.96
CA GLN A 83 8.70 4.97 15.80
C GLN A 83 9.31 6.15 15.01
N ILE A 84 9.69 5.97 13.74
CA ILE A 84 10.22 7.06 12.89
C ILE A 84 9.08 7.96 12.36
N PHE A 85 7.83 7.48 12.42
CA PHE A 85 6.66 8.24 12.01
C PHE A 85 5.96 8.96 13.17
N GLU A 86 6.44 8.80 14.41
CA GLU A 86 6.15 9.68 15.56
C GLU A 86 7.07 10.91 15.55
#